data_AF-A0A5N5TGA1-F1
#
_entry.id   AF-A0A5N5TGA1-F1
#
_cell.length_a   1.000
_cell.length_b   1.000
_cell.length_c   1.000
_cell.angle_alpha   90.00
_cell.angle_beta   90.00
_cell.angle_gamma   90.00
#
_symmetry.space_group_name_H-M   'P 1'
#
loop_
_entity.id
_entity.type
_entity.pdbx_description
1 polymer ?
#
loop_
_entity_poly.entity_id
_entity_poly.type
_entity_poly.pdbx_seq_one_letter_code
_entity_poly.pdbx_strand_id
1 'polypeptide(L)'
;MRLKFTLEIMHCVASFPTPTKPEILKHMKNLGDLINMLWETLQLEDILTTLIRMYTIISNTDTSVEVCPAMAHILSLIFSEVVERLGPRIVYEHHHSNESFEVMLIRLCSWLITWPTAHITLVHWIKTLVRLLYQSGRNIVPAKITCDQFPKLLDGLRIPICRPGVLSVATLLLMSFQCSPIVFHKIIGNIITMINCLENEDSQSAKDTIQGLVKLMPCPNVVVPRPPRNKYKPPSDDEIQTLIQDHTWVTTIREGSRLLSSSKSLSKLLGSSSLSTDSSVLSYHQRGPGQKVGLRNLGNTCYMNSVIQALFMTDDFRHSVLHTHPKSNQQLLVKLQHMFTSLYFSHRSYISPKTFHDTSRPPWFSPGMQHDCSEYLKEFVVCFEIRQV
;
A
#
# COMPACT_ATOMS: atom_id res chain seq x y z
N MET A 1 -20.08 10.53 -38.20
CA MET A 1 -18.89 11.33 -38.59
C MET A 1 -18.10 11.79 -37.36
N ARG A 2 -18.73 12.46 -36.37
CA ARG A 2 -18.07 12.97 -35.16
C ARG A 2 -17.36 11.89 -34.33
N LEU A 3 -18.04 10.78 -34.02
CA LEU A 3 -17.40 9.63 -33.34
C LEU A 3 -16.13 9.17 -34.05
N LYS A 4 -16.21 8.90 -35.36
CA LYS A 4 -15.05 8.48 -36.17
C LYS A 4 -13.91 9.50 -36.10
N PHE A 5 -14.23 10.79 -36.17
CA PHE A 5 -13.23 11.85 -36.06
C PHE A 5 -12.56 11.89 -34.67
N THR A 6 -13.34 11.76 -33.59
CA THR A 6 -12.80 11.66 -32.22
C THR A 6 -11.86 10.45 -32.07
N LEU A 7 -12.24 9.30 -32.63
CA LEU A 7 -11.42 8.07 -32.59
C LEU A 7 -10.10 8.24 -33.38
N GLU A 8 -10.13 8.91 -34.53
CA GLU A 8 -8.93 9.21 -35.31
C GLU A 8 -8.01 10.20 -34.58
N ILE A 9 -8.55 11.24 -33.94
CA ILE A 9 -7.76 12.16 -33.11
C ILE A 9 -7.04 11.39 -32.01
N MET A 10 -7.74 10.49 -31.29
CA MET A 10 -7.13 9.66 -30.24
C MET A 10 -6.02 8.78 -30.80
N HIS A 11 -6.21 8.17 -31.98
CA HIS A 11 -5.18 7.37 -32.64
C HIS A 11 -3.96 8.21 -33.03
N CYS A 12 -4.17 9.37 -33.63
CA CYS A 12 -3.09 10.29 -34.00
C CYS A 12 -2.28 10.75 -32.79
N VAL A 13 -2.95 11.11 -31.68
CA VAL A 13 -2.26 11.49 -30.44
C VAL A 13 -1.50 10.30 -29.86
N ALA A 14 -2.09 9.11 -29.84
CA ALA A 14 -1.44 7.91 -29.33
C ALA A 14 -0.17 7.53 -30.09
N SER A 15 -0.17 7.69 -31.42
CA SER A 15 0.98 7.39 -32.28
C SER A 15 1.99 8.54 -32.40
N PHE A 16 1.73 9.68 -31.78
CA PHE A 16 2.62 10.85 -31.89
C PHE A 16 3.91 10.61 -31.10
N PRO A 17 5.10 10.98 -31.64
CA PRO A 17 6.35 10.85 -30.88
C PRO A 17 6.30 11.68 -29.60
N THR A 18 6.97 11.19 -28.54
CA THR A 18 6.92 11.85 -27.23
C THR A 18 7.30 13.34 -27.35
N PRO A 19 6.37 14.25 -27.01
CA PRO A 19 6.54 15.66 -27.27
C PRO A 19 7.61 16.29 -26.37
N THR A 20 8.57 16.99 -26.96
CA THR A 20 9.66 17.66 -26.23
C THR A 20 9.52 19.18 -26.18
N LYS A 21 8.68 19.77 -27.03
CA LYS A 21 8.49 21.21 -27.13
C LYS A 21 7.36 21.71 -26.22
N PRO A 22 7.52 22.84 -25.52
CA PRO A 22 6.50 23.36 -24.60
C PRO A 22 5.22 23.82 -25.30
N GLU A 23 5.31 24.24 -26.58
CA GLU A 23 4.18 24.62 -27.42
C GLU A 23 3.11 23.53 -27.54
N ILE A 24 3.52 22.28 -27.35
CA ILE A 24 2.64 21.11 -27.46
C ILE A 24 1.58 21.14 -26.35
N LEU A 25 1.84 21.72 -25.18
CA LEU A 25 0.81 21.88 -24.14
C LEU A 25 -0.35 22.77 -24.62
N LYS A 26 -0.05 23.83 -25.39
CA LYS A 26 -1.08 24.71 -25.98
C LYS A 26 -1.87 23.97 -27.06
N HIS A 27 -1.20 23.21 -27.92
CA HIS A 27 -1.87 22.40 -28.94
C HIS A 27 -2.74 21.31 -28.32
N MET A 28 -2.26 20.64 -27.26
CA MET A 28 -3.03 19.63 -26.52
C MET A 28 -4.26 20.24 -25.86
N LYS A 29 -4.16 21.45 -25.30
CA LYS A 29 -5.32 22.17 -24.78
C LYS A 29 -6.36 22.43 -25.86
N ASN A 30 -5.95 22.96 -27.03
CA ASN A 30 -6.86 23.18 -28.15
C ASN A 30 -7.52 21.87 -28.64
N LEU A 31 -6.76 20.76 -28.67
CA LEU A 31 -7.30 19.44 -28.98
C LEU A 31 -8.30 18.97 -27.92
N GLY A 32 -8.04 19.24 -26.64
CA GLY A 32 -8.97 18.93 -25.55
C GLY A 32 -10.28 19.69 -25.69
N ASP A 33 -10.23 20.98 -25.99
CA ASP A 33 -11.41 21.82 -26.24
C ASP A 33 -12.22 21.30 -27.42
N LEU A 34 -11.55 20.87 -28.50
CA LEU A 34 -12.20 20.24 -29.65
C LEU A 34 -12.87 18.91 -29.28
N ILE A 35 -12.20 18.05 -28.51
CA ILE A 35 -12.77 16.76 -28.07
C ILE A 35 -14.00 16.99 -27.18
N ASN A 36 -13.94 17.95 -26.26
CA ASN A 36 -15.09 18.31 -25.42
C ASN A 36 -16.28 18.77 -26.26
N MET A 37 -16.06 19.66 -27.23
CA MET A 37 -17.12 20.11 -28.14
C MET A 37 -17.69 18.96 -28.98
N LEU A 38 -16.87 18.00 -29.39
CA LEU A 38 -17.34 16.80 -30.06
C LEU A 38 -18.19 15.94 -29.12
N TRP A 39 -17.75 15.71 -27.89
CA TRP A 39 -18.46 14.92 -26.88
C TRP A 39 -19.79 15.53 -26.45
N GLU A 40 -19.90 16.85 -26.31
CA GLU A 40 -21.17 17.54 -25.98
C GLU A 40 -22.30 17.19 -26.95
N THR A 41 -21.95 16.83 -28.19
CA THR A 41 -22.92 16.53 -29.24
C THR A 41 -23.12 15.03 -29.50
N LEU A 42 -22.42 14.16 -28.77
CA LEU A 42 -22.46 12.71 -28.93
C LEU A 42 -23.42 12.08 -27.91
N GLN A 43 -24.01 10.95 -28.29
CA GLN A 43 -24.82 10.16 -27.36
C GLN A 43 -23.92 9.42 -26.35
N LEU A 44 -24.50 8.99 -25.24
CA LEU A 44 -23.77 8.27 -24.19
C LEU A 44 -23.07 7.01 -24.71
N GLU A 45 -23.69 6.28 -25.63
CA GLU A 45 -23.11 5.06 -26.24
C GLU A 45 -21.85 5.37 -27.08
N ASP A 46 -21.85 6.48 -27.80
CA ASP A 46 -20.70 6.93 -28.59
C ASP A 46 -19.55 7.35 -27.67
N ILE A 47 -19.85 8.05 -26.58
CA ILE A 47 -18.86 8.43 -25.55
C ILE A 47 -18.25 7.16 -24.94
N LEU A 48 -19.07 6.19 -24.55
CA LEU A 48 -18.59 4.89 -24.05
C LEU A 48 -17.68 4.20 -25.08
N THR A 49 -18.03 4.22 -26.35
CA THR A 49 -17.21 3.65 -27.44
C THR A 49 -15.84 4.34 -27.53
N THR A 50 -15.79 5.68 -27.39
CA THR A 50 -14.50 6.41 -27.35
C THR A 50 -13.66 6.01 -26.14
N LEU A 51 -14.27 5.79 -24.98
CA LEU A 51 -13.59 5.44 -23.75
C LEU A 51 -13.07 3.99 -23.76
N ILE A 52 -13.84 3.05 -24.31
CA ILE A 52 -13.38 1.68 -24.58
C ILE A 52 -12.19 1.72 -25.54
N ARG A 53 -12.25 2.54 -26.60
CA ARG A 53 -11.12 2.69 -27.52
C ARG A 53 -9.87 3.23 -26.83
N MET A 54 -10.01 4.22 -25.95
CA MET A 54 -8.90 4.74 -25.15
C MET A 54 -8.27 3.64 -24.31
N TYR A 55 -9.10 2.84 -23.62
CA TYR A 55 -8.61 1.68 -22.87
C TYR A 55 -7.82 0.73 -23.78
N THR A 56 -8.37 0.33 -24.95
CA THR A 56 -7.69 -0.58 -25.89
C THR A 56 -6.33 -0.06 -26.34
N ILE A 57 -6.20 1.26 -26.55
CA ILE A 57 -4.92 1.89 -26.90
C ILE A 57 -3.94 1.79 -25.73
N ILE A 58 -4.36 2.18 -24.53
CA ILE A 58 -3.49 2.24 -23.33
C ILE A 58 -3.17 0.84 -22.81
N SER A 59 -4.01 -0.16 -23.06
CA SER A 59 -3.79 -1.55 -22.64
C SER A 59 -3.13 -2.41 -23.73
N ASN A 60 -2.72 -1.83 -24.86
CA ASN A 60 -2.09 -2.56 -25.96
C ASN A 60 -0.75 -3.16 -25.50
N THR A 61 -0.62 -4.48 -25.54
CA THR A 61 0.57 -5.22 -25.08
C THR A 61 1.70 -5.29 -26.12
N ASP A 62 1.46 -4.84 -27.35
CA ASP A 62 2.48 -4.77 -28.38
C ASP A 62 3.58 -3.78 -28.00
N THR A 63 4.79 -4.31 -27.74
CA THR A 63 5.96 -3.53 -27.32
C THR A 63 6.58 -2.73 -28.48
N SER A 64 6.21 -3.03 -29.72
CA SER A 64 6.66 -2.26 -30.90
C SER A 64 5.94 -0.90 -31.04
N VAL A 65 4.78 -0.76 -30.39
CA VAL A 65 3.95 0.45 -30.44
C VAL A 65 4.07 1.22 -29.12
N GLU A 66 4.91 2.25 -29.13
CA GLU A 66 4.96 3.20 -28.02
C GLU A 66 3.73 4.12 -28.05
N VAL A 67 3.04 4.24 -26.91
CA VAL A 67 1.87 5.11 -26.78
C VAL A 67 2.30 6.44 -26.18
N CYS A 68 2.03 7.52 -26.90
CA CYS A 68 2.41 8.87 -26.50
C CYS A 68 1.83 9.27 -25.12
N PRO A 69 2.66 9.82 -24.20
CA PRO A 69 2.20 10.36 -22.93
C PRO A 69 1.16 11.48 -23.03
N ALA A 70 1.08 12.18 -24.17
CA ALA A 70 0.06 13.20 -24.42
C ALA A 70 -1.37 12.66 -24.31
N MET A 71 -1.56 11.34 -24.45
CA MET A 71 -2.84 10.67 -24.17
C MET A 71 -3.35 10.91 -22.75
N ALA A 72 -2.47 11.19 -21.79
CA ALA A 72 -2.86 11.58 -20.44
C ALA A 72 -3.70 12.86 -20.41
N HIS A 73 -3.49 13.78 -21.36
CA HIS A 73 -4.33 14.98 -21.48
C HIS A 73 -5.75 14.62 -21.91
N ILE A 74 -5.93 13.69 -22.85
CA ILE A 74 -7.26 13.22 -23.25
C ILE A 74 -7.95 12.50 -22.08
N LEU A 75 -7.22 11.71 -21.31
CA LEU A 75 -7.75 11.10 -20.08
C LEU A 75 -8.20 12.15 -19.06
N SER A 76 -7.54 13.31 -19.01
CA SER A 76 -7.90 14.39 -18.08
C SER A 76 -9.23 15.06 -18.40
N LEU A 77 -9.76 14.88 -19.62
CA LEU A 77 -11.08 15.39 -20.02
C LEU A 77 -12.23 14.56 -19.43
N ILE A 78 -11.93 13.37 -18.90
CA ILE A 78 -12.94 12.45 -18.37
C ILE A 78 -13.25 12.80 -16.92
N PHE A 79 -14.51 13.12 -16.63
CA PHE A 79 -14.99 13.37 -15.28
C PHE A 79 -14.83 12.17 -14.35
N SER A 80 -14.55 12.42 -13.07
CA SER A 80 -14.34 11.40 -12.03
C SER A 80 -15.47 10.37 -11.93
N GLU A 81 -16.71 10.81 -12.11
CA GLU A 81 -17.93 10.02 -12.05
C GLU A 81 -18.00 9.01 -13.20
N VAL A 82 -17.45 9.39 -14.35
CA VAL A 82 -17.36 8.50 -15.52
C VAL A 82 -16.31 7.42 -15.28
N VAL A 83 -15.18 7.78 -14.64
CA VAL A 83 -14.14 6.81 -14.24
C VAL A 83 -14.70 5.75 -13.29
N GLU A 84 -15.50 6.16 -12.30
CA GLU A 84 -16.12 5.23 -11.35
C GLU A 84 -17.15 4.30 -11.99
N ARG A 85 -17.85 4.75 -13.03
CA ARG A 85 -18.80 3.91 -13.79
C ARG A 85 -18.13 3.02 -14.82
N LEU A 86 -17.03 3.47 -15.42
CA LEU A 86 -16.31 2.71 -16.44
C LEU A 86 -15.35 1.69 -15.88
N GLY A 87 -14.68 2.01 -14.76
CA GLY A 87 -13.72 1.12 -14.13
C GLY A 87 -14.26 -0.30 -13.96
N PRO A 88 -15.47 -0.49 -13.37
CA PRO A 88 -16.06 -1.82 -13.22
C PRO A 88 -16.27 -2.53 -14.56
N ARG A 89 -16.75 -1.83 -15.60
CA ARG A 89 -16.93 -2.42 -16.93
C ARG A 89 -15.61 -2.94 -17.49
N ILE A 90 -14.56 -2.12 -17.41
CA ILE A 90 -13.21 -2.48 -17.86
C ILE A 90 -12.65 -3.69 -17.08
N VAL A 91 -12.89 -3.80 -15.77
CA VAL A 91 -12.30 -4.86 -14.95
C VAL A 91 -13.09 -6.17 -14.98
N TYR A 92 -14.42 -6.09 -15.03
CA TYR A 92 -15.31 -7.26 -14.98
C TYR A 92 -15.68 -7.82 -16.36
N GLU A 93 -15.45 -7.09 -17.46
CA GLU A 93 -15.62 -7.65 -18.79
C GLU A 93 -14.59 -8.77 -19.04
N HIS A 94 -15.09 -9.95 -19.44
CA HIS A 94 -14.34 -11.22 -19.49
C HIS A 94 -13.22 -11.27 -20.55
N HIS A 95 -12.99 -10.21 -21.32
CA HIS A 95 -12.05 -10.20 -22.44
C HIS A 95 -10.67 -9.61 -22.11
N HIS A 96 -10.45 -9.11 -20.89
CA HIS A 96 -9.21 -8.43 -20.53
C HIS A 96 -8.23 -9.33 -19.76
N SER A 97 -7.02 -9.48 -20.32
CA SER A 97 -5.94 -10.27 -19.72
C SER A 97 -5.25 -9.49 -18.59
N ASN A 98 -4.61 -10.22 -17.66
CA ASN A 98 -3.80 -9.58 -16.61
C ASN A 98 -2.64 -8.76 -17.21
N GLU A 99 -2.09 -9.20 -18.34
CA GLU A 99 -1.02 -8.49 -19.05
C GLU A 99 -1.48 -7.12 -19.56
N SER A 100 -2.69 -7.02 -20.11
CA SER A 100 -3.27 -5.74 -20.53
C SER A 100 -3.40 -4.75 -19.37
N PHE A 101 -3.82 -5.22 -18.19
CA PHE A 101 -3.88 -4.39 -16.99
C PHE A 101 -2.50 -3.98 -16.48
N GLU A 102 -1.53 -4.88 -16.53
CA GLU A 102 -0.15 -4.56 -16.18
C GLU A 102 0.40 -3.44 -17.07
N VAL A 103 0.30 -3.59 -18.40
CA VAL A 103 0.77 -2.57 -19.35
C VAL A 103 0.06 -1.23 -19.15
N MET A 104 -1.26 -1.25 -18.94
CA MET A 104 -2.04 -0.04 -18.67
C MET A 104 -1.55 0.68 -17.41
N LEU A 105 -1.40 -0.03 -16.29
CA LEU A 105 -0.95 0.57 -15.03
C LEU A 105 0.50 1.06 -15.12
N ILE A 106 1.38 0.35 -15.82
CA ILE A 106 2.76 0.80 -16.09
C ILE A 106 2.75 2.13 -16.84
N ARG A 107 1.95 2.24 -17.91
CA ARG A 107 1.82 3.47 -18.71
C ARG A 107 1.28 4.62 -17.88
N LEU A 108 0.20 4.41 -17.13
CA LEU A 108 -0.39 5.45 -16.27
C LEU A 108 0.60 5.94 -15.20
N CYS A 109 1.36 5.03 -14.57
CA CYS A 109 2.41 5.41 -13.60
C CYS A 109 3.54 6.22 -14.26
N SER A 110 3.96 5.84 -15.47
CA SER A 110 4.96 6.60 -16.23
C SER A 110 4.45 7.99 -16.64
N TRP A 111 3.19 8.08 -17.05
CA TRP A 111 2.54 9.34 -17.45
C TRP A 111 2.35 10.31 -16.30
N LEU A 112 2.29 9.82 -15.07
CA LEU A 112 2.26 10.67 -13.87
C LEU A 112 3.52 11.53 -13.75
N ILE A 113 4.67 11.04 -14.24
CA ILE A 113 5.95 11.75 -14.22
C ILE A 113 6.16 12.55 -15.50
N THR A 114 5.82 11.96 -16.66
CA THR A 114 6.05 12.56 -17.99
C THR A 114 5.01 13.60 -18.39
N TRP A 115 3.80 13.57 -17.80
CA TRP A 115 2.71 14.50 -18.09
C TRP A 115 2.02 15.03 -16.82
N PRO A 116 2.71 15.85 -16.00
CA PRO A 116 2.25 16.23 -14.66
C PRO A 116 0.98 17.09 -14.64
N THR A 117 0.60 17.72 -15.76
CA THR A 117 -0.63 18.52 -15.86
C THR A 117 -1.89 17.67 -15.68
N ALA A 118 -1.82 16.36 -15.96
CA ALA A 118 -2.93 15.42 -15.81
C ALA A 118 -2.90 14.64 -14.47
N HIS A 119 -2.03 15.01 -13.52
CA HIS A 119 -1.77 14.19 -12.33
C HIS A 119 -3.02 13.86 -11.51
N ILE A 120 -3.95 14.81 -11.33
CA ILE A 120 -5.19 14.59 -10.55
C ILE A 120 -6.00 13.43 -11.14
N THR A 121 -6.27 13.50 -12.43
CA THR A 121 -7.07 12.47 -13.12
C THR A 121 -6.33 11.15 -13.21
N LEU A 122 -5.02 11.16 -13.50
CA LEU A 122 -4.20 9.94 -13.51
C LEU A 122 -4.19 9.24 -12.14
N VAL A 123 -4.06 10.00 -11.05
CA VAL A 123 -4.14 9.45 -9.69
C VAL A 123 -5.50 8.79 -9.45
N HIS A 124 -6.59 9.43 -9.88
CA HIS A 124 -7.95 8.88 -9.74
C HIS A 124 -8.13 7.58 -10.52
N TRP A 125 -7.65 7.53 -11.77
CA TRP A 125 -7.65 6.32 -12.60
C TRP A 125 -6.87 5.18 -11.96
N ILE A 126 -5.64 5.42 -11.52
CA ILE A 126 -4.79 4.41 -10.90
C ILE A 126 -5.45 3.90 -9.60
N LYS A 127 -5.96 4.80 -8.74
CA LYS A 127 -6.68 4.43 -7.51
C LYS A 127 -7.87 3.53 -7.80
N THR A 128 -8.71 3.93 -8.75
CA THR A 128 -9.93 3.20 -9.11
C THR A 128 -9.61 1.83 -9.68
N LEU A 129 -8.66 1.73 -10.61
CA LEU A 129 -8.26 0.46 -11.23
C LEU A 129 -7.63 -0.50 -10.22
N VAL A 130 -6.69 -0.02 -9.40
CA VAL A 130 -6.06 -0.85 -8.36
C VAL A 130 -7.12 -1.39 -7.41
N ARG A 131 -8.04 -0.54 -6.93
CA ARG A 131 -9.15 -0.96 -6.06
C ARG A 131 -10.01 -2.06 -6.69
N LEU A 132 -10.42 -1.89 -7.94
CA LEU A 132 -11.25 -2.85 -8.65
C LEU A 132 -10.51 -4.16 -8.96
N LEU A 133 -9.21 -4.11 -9.23
CA LEU A 133 -8.39 -5.31 -9.43
C LEU A 133 -8.30 -6.14 -8.15
N TYR A 134 -8.19 -5.51 -6.99
CA TYR A 134 -8.29 -6.23 -5.71
C TYR A 134 -9.69 -6.81 -5.49
N GLN A 135 -10.75 -6.04 -5.77
CA GLN A 135 -12.14 -6.50 -5.63
C GLN A 135 -12.50 -7.67 -6.57
N SER A 136 -11.89 -7.73 -7.75
CA SER A 136 -12.06 -8.84 -8.70
C SER A 136 -11.15 -10.04 -8.39
N GLY A 137 -10.30 -9.97 -7.35
CA GLY A 137 -9.37 -11.04 -6.96
C GLY A 137 -8.10 -11.12 -7.81
N ARG A 138 -7.88 -10.19 -8.75
CA ARG A 138 -6.68 -10.11 -9.61
C ARG A 138 -5.50 -9.45 -8.89
N ASN A 139 -5.23 -9.88 -7.65
CA ASN A 139 -4.27 -9.26 -6.73
C ASN A 139 -2.81 -9.31 -7.21
N ILE A 140 -2.48 -10.23 -8.12
CA ILE A 140 -1.14 -10.41 -8.68
C ILE A 140 -0.73 -9.19 -9.49
N VAL A 141 -1.67 -8.55 -10.21
CA VAL A 141 -1.37 -7.41 -11.07
C VAL A 141 -0.91 -6.20 -10.24
N PRO A 142 -1.69 -5.67 -9.27
CA PRO A 142 -1.22 -4.57 -8.43
C PRO A 142 0.07 -4.89 -7.68
N ALA A 143 0.24 -6.13 -7.20
CA ALA A 143 1.45 -6.57 -6.51
C ALA A 143 2.72 -6.44 -7.37
N LYS A 144 2.65 -6.87 -8.63
CA LYS A 144 3.75 -6.76 -9.59
C LYS A 144 4.04 -5.30 -9.91
N ILE A 145 2.99 -4.50 -10.14
CA ILE A 145 3.12 -3.05 -10.38
C ILE A 145 3.81 -2.34 -9.21
N THR A 146 3.45 -2.65 -7.96
CA THR A 146 4.13 -2.10 -6.78
C THR A 146 5.63 -2.44 -6.80
N CYS A 147 6.03 -3.66 -7.16
CA CYS A 147 7.45 -4.01 -7.22
C CYS A 147 8.20 -3.27 -8.34
N ASP A 148 7.61 -3.23 -9.53
CA ASP A 148 8.31 -2.77 -10.74
C ASP A 148 8.30 -1.25 -10.91
N GLN A 149 7.23 -0.58 -10.48
CA GLN A 149 7.02 0.86 -10.70
C GLN A 149 7.34 1.72 -9.49
N PHE A 150 7.31 1.19 -8.27
CA PHE A 150 7.56 2.01 -7.08
C PHE A 150 8.94 2.69 -7.08
N PRO A 151 10.06 2.02 -7.45
CA PRO A 151 11.36 2.69 -7.59
C PRO A 151 11.33 3.86 -8.57
N LYS A 152 10.69 3.68 -9.73
CA LYS A 152 10.57 4.69 -10.80
C LYS A 152 9.71 5.87 -10.35
N LEU A 153 8.63 5.60 -9.63
CA LEU A 153 7.77 6.62 -9.03
C LEU A 153 8.57 7.44 -8.01
N LEU A 154 9.35 6.81 -7.13
CA LEU A 154 10.19 7.56 -6.19
C LEU A 154 11.14 8.52 -6.91
N ASP A 155 11.77 8.12 -8.00
CA ASP A 155 12.63 9.01 -8.78
C ASP A 155 11.87 10.24 -9.31
N GLY A 156 10.59 10.10 -9.60
CA GLY A 156 9.70 11.21 -9.96
C GLY A 156 9.52 12.26 -8.86
N LEU A 157 9.74 11.93 -7.58
CA LEU A 157 9.65 12.88 -6.45
C LEU A 157 10.74 13.95 -6.48
N ARG A 158 11.82 13.74 -7.26
CA ARG A 158 12.84 14.76 -7.53
C ARG A 158 12.26 15.97 -8.29
N ILE A 159 11.13 15.80 -8.98
CA ILE A 159 10.47 16.85 -9.75
C ILE A 159 9.34 17.45 -8.90
N PRO A 160 9.42 18.74 -8.48
CA PRO A 160 8.47 19.32 -7.54
C PRO A 160 6.99 19.24 -7.96
N ILE A 161 6.70 19.46 -9.25
CA ILE A 161 5.33 19.43 -9.78
C ILE A 161 4.70 18.03 -9.73
N CYS A 162 5.51 16.97 -9.74
CA CYS A 162 5.05 15.59 -9.74
C CYS A 162 4.78 15.06 -8.32
N ARG A 163 5.35 15.70 -7.28
CA ARG A 163 5.34 15.21 -5.89
C ARG A 163 3.96 14.83 -5.36
N PRO A 164 2.89 15.66 -5.47
CA PRO A 164 1.60 15.33 -4.88
C PRO A 164 0.98 14.08 -5.50
N GLY A 165 1.01 13.99 -6.83
CA GLY A 165 0.45 12.86 -7.57
C GLY A 165 1.24 11.57 -7.33
N VAL A 166 2.56 11.64 -7.47
CA VAL A 166 3.47 10.51 -7.27
C VAL A 166 3.38 9.97 -5.85
N LEU A 167 3.40 10.85 -4.83
CA LEU A 167 3.31 10.44 -3.43
C LEU A 167 1.97 9.76 -3.13
N SER A 168 0.86 10.26 -3.69
CA SER A 168 -0.47 9.66 -3.55
C SER A 168 -0.53 8.25 -4.15
N VAL A 169 0.04 8.03 -5.34
CA VAL A 169 0.08 6.70 -5.98
C VAL A 169 1.06 5.76 -5.27
N ALA A 170 2.24 6.24 -4.88
CA ALA A 170 3.21 5.45 -4.11
C ALA A 170 2.61 4.99 -2.77
N THR A 171 1.90 5.87 -2.08
CA THR A 171 1.17 5.55 -0.84
C THR A 171 0.14 4.44 -1.09
N LEU A 172 -0.70 4.60 -2.11
CA LEU A 172 -1.68 3.58 -2.49
C LEU A 172 -1.01 2.21 -2.74
N LEU A 173 0.01 2.17 -3.60
CA LEU A 173 0.65 0.92 -4.02
C LEU A 173 1.34 0.19 -2.87
N LEU A 174 1.94 0.93 -1.93
CA LEU A 174 2.60 0.36 -0.77
C LEU A 174 1.59 -0.09 0.30
N MET A 175 0.55 0.70 0.54
CA MET A 175 -0.51 0.36 1.49
C MET A 175 -1.40 -0.78 0.99
N SER A 176 -1.61 -0.88 -0.32
CA SER A 176 -2.28 -2.03 -0.93
C SER A 176 -1.43 -3.29 -0.92
N PHE A 177 -0.10 -3.15 -0.78
CA PHE A 177 0.86 -4.23 -0.79
C PHE A 177 1.58 -4.42 0.56
N GLN A 178 0.81 -4.72 1.62
CA GLN A 178 1.38 -5.03 2.95
C GLN A 178 1.61 -6.53 3.20
N CYS A 179 1.31 -7.39 2.21
CA CYS A 179 1.27 -8.84 2.39
C CYS A 179 2.66 -9.51 2.39
N SER A 180 3.71 -8.84 1.88
CA SER A 180 5.06 -9.39 1.84
C SER A 180 6.09 -8.42 2.43
N PRO A 181 6.66 -8.72 3.61
CA PRO A 181 7.72 -7.89 4.20
C PRO A 181 8.97 -7.84 3.29
N ILE A 182 9.19 -8.86 2.45
CA ILE A 182 10.35 -8.97 1.54
C ILE A 182 10.40 -7.80 0.54
N VAL A 183 9.26 -7.45 -0.05
CA VAL A 183 9.19 -6.36 -1.05
C VAL A 183 9.35 -5.02 -0.37
N PHE A 184 8.77 -4.85 0.82
CA PHE A 184 8.97 -3.63 1.60
C PHE A 184 10.46 -3.42 1.92
N HIS A 185 11.22 -4.48 2.22
CA HIS A 185 12.67 -4.40 2.39
C HIS A 185 13.43 -4.07 1.09
N LYS A 186 12.95 -4.50 -0.08
CA LYS A 186 13.53 -4.05 -1.38
C LYS A 186 13.28 -2.56 -1.62
N ILE A 187 12.14 -2.05 -1.16
CA ILE A 187 11.69 -0.67 -1.42
C ILE A 187 12.26 0.34 -0.43
N ILE A 188 12.49 -0.07 0.82
CA ILE A 188 12.85 0.85 1.91
C ILE A 188 14.16 1.59 1.68
N GLY A 189 15.14 0.94 1.05
CA GLY A 189 16.41 1.56 0.68
C GLY A 189 16.18 2.75 -0.26
N ASN A 190 15.31 2.60 -1.25
CA ASN A 190 14.94 3.66 -2.19
C ASN A 190 14.25 4.83 -1.49
N ILE A 191 13.39 4.55 -0.50
CA ILE A 191 12.72 5.60 0.30
C ILE A 191 13.77 6.40 1.08
N ILE A 192 14.70 5.73 1.76
CA ILE A 192 15.76 6.39 2.54
C ILE A 192 16.66 7.24 1.63
N THR A 193 17.09 6.70 0.48
CA THR A 193 17.87 7.45 -0.51
C THR A 193 17.12 8.68 -0.99
N MET A 194 15.81 8.57 -1.25
CA MET A 194 15.00 9.70 -1.70
C MET A 194 14.83 10.78 -0.60
N ILE A 195 14.64 10.38 0.66
CA ILE A 195 14.60 11.32 1.79
C ILE A 195 15.92 12.11 1.86
N ASN A 196 17.07 11.42 1.78
CA ASN A 196 18.38 12.07 1.79
C ASN A 196 18.56 13.04 0.61
N CYS A 197 18.04 12.71 -0.59
CA CYS A 197 18.05 13.62 -1.73
C CYS A 197 17.21 14.87 -1.47
N LEU A 198 15.97 14.71 -0.99
CA LEU A 198 15.04 15.81 -0.71
C LEU A 198 15.52 16.69 0.46
N GLU A 199 16.26 16.13 1.42
CA GLU A 199 16.87 16.89 2.53
C GLU A 199 17.81 17.98 2.04
N ASN A 200 18.52 17.74 0.94
CA ASN A 200 19.49 18.69 0.38
C ASN A 200 18.83 19.90 -0.30
N GLU A 201 17.53 19.84 -0.59
CA GLU A 201 16.82 20.91 -1.33
C GLU A 201 16.26 22.04 -0.45
N ASP A 202 16.10 21.79 0.86
CA ASP A 202 15.52 22.70 1.87
C ASP A 202 14.22 23.46 1.47
N SER A 203 13.45 22.93 0.51
CA SER A 203 12.19 23.52 0.07
C SER A 203 10.99 23.05 0.91
N GLN A 204 9.94 23.88 1.03
CA GLN A 204 8.72 23.49 1.74
C GLN A 204 8.07 22.24 1.11
N SER A 205 8.02 22.19 -0.23
CA SER A 205 7.52 21.04 -0.96
C SER A 205 8.31 19.75 -0.68
N ALA A 206 9.64 19.84 -0.50
CA ALA A 206 10.46 18.70 -0.11
C ALA A 206 10.15 18.26 1.32
N LYS A 207 9.99 19.20 2.26
CA LYS A 207 9.62 18.91 3.66
C LYS A 207 8.27 18.18 3.76
N ASP A 208 7.26 18.65 3.02
CA ASP A 208 5.93 18.02 2.99
C ASP A 208 6.01 16.60 2.39
N THR A 209 6.82 16.43 1.34
CA THR A 209 7.03 15.13 0.68
C THR A 209 7.77 14.15 1.59
N ILE A 210 8.80 14.60 2.29
CA ILE A 210 9.52 13.80 3.29
C ILE A 210 8.56 13.37 4.40
N GLN A 211 7.71 14.27 4.90
CA GLN A 211 6.71 13.92 5.92
C GLN A 211 5.75 12.83 5.40
N GLY A 212 5.31 12.92 4.15
CA GLY A 212 4.53 11.88 3.49
C GLY A 212 5.26 10.53 3.39
N LEU A 213 6.52 10.53 2.97
CA LEU A 213 7.35 9.31 2.92
C LEU A 213 7.60 8.71 4.31
N VAL A 214 7.78 9.58 5.32
CA VAL A 214 7.95 9.16 6.72
C VAL A 214 6.69 8.46 7.24
N LYS A 215 5.50 8.91 6.83
CA LYS A 215 4.22 8.24 7.13
C LYS A 215 4.12 6.82 6.56
N LEU A 216 4.85 6.52 5.49
CA LEU A 216 4.88 5.20 4.86
C LEU A 216 5.84 4.21 5.55
N MET A 217 6.76 4.70 6.38
CA MET A 217 7.72 3.86 7.09
C MET A 217 7.12 3.01 8.20
N PRO A 218 6.18 3.47 9.04
CA PRO A 218 5.46 2.59 9.96
C PRO A 218 4.46 1.71 9.20
N CYS A 219 4.97 0.80 8.39
CA CYS A 219 4.17 -0.31 7.93
C CYS A 219 3.89 -1.19 9.16
N PRO A 220 2.63 -1.52 9.49
CA PRO A 220 2.27 -2.25 10.71
C PRO A 220 2.98 -3.62 10.83
N ASN A 221 3.61 -4.10 9.74
CA ASN A 221 4.27 -5.39 9.62
C ASN A 221 5.81 -5.39 9.54
N VAL A 222 6.49 -4.22 9.52
CA VAL A 222 7.96 -4.16 9.34
C VAL A 222 8.62 -3.22 10.33
N VAL A 223 9.71 -3.67 10.97
CA VAL A 223 10.59 -2.80 11.77
C VAL A 223 11.54 -2.09 10.81
N VAL A 224 11.30 -0.80 10.62
CA VAL A 224 12.13 0.07 9.77
C VAL A 224 13.29 0.64 10.58
N PRO A 225 14.53 0.64 10.06
CA PRO A 225 15.58 1.51 10.55
C PRO A 225 15.06 2.95 10.47
N ARG A 226 14.74 3.53 11.62
CA ARG A 226 14.20 4.88 11.67
C ARG A 226 15.26 5.83 11.10
N PRO A 227 14.92 6.77 10.19
CA PRO A 227 15.80 7.88 9.88
C PRO A 227 16.16 8.60 11.18
N PRO A 228 17.30 9.31 11.23
CA PRO A 228 17.81 9.90 12.46
C PRO A 228 16.70 10.67 13.19
N ARG A 229 16.35 10.17 14.39
CA ARG A 229 15.15 10.51 15.18
C ARG A 229 14.95 12.01 15.51
N ASN A 230 15.88 12.88 15.12
CA ASN A 230 15.91 14.26 15.57
C ASN A 230 15.40 15.29 14.56
N LYS A 231 15.08 14.91 13.30
CA LYS A 231 14.64 15.88 12.26
C LYS A 231 13.15 15.86 11.91
N TYR A 232 12.48 14.72 12.01
CA TYR A 232 11.08 14.56 11.54
C TYR A 232 10.16 14.08 12.64
N LYS A 233 8.96 14.68 12.71
CA LYS A 233 7.91 14.21 13.62
C LYS A 233 7.45 12.83 13.15
N PRO A 234 7.53 11.78 14.00
CA PRO A 234 6.91 10.51 13.69
C PRO A 234 5.40 10.74 13.53
N PRO A 235 4.73 10.01 12.62
CA PRO A 235 3.29 10.11 12.49
C PRO A 235 2.60 9.68 13.79
N SER A 236 1.53 10.38 14.13
CA SER A 236 0.69 10.06 15.28
C SER A 236 -0.08 8.75 15.04
N ASP A 237 -0.48 8.08 16.12
CA ASP A 237 -1.28 6.85 16.03
C ASP A 237 -2.62 7.11 15.31
N ASP A 238 -3.20 8.30 15.45
CA ASP A 238 -4.43 8.72 14.75
C ASP A 238 -4.20 8.91 13.24
N GLU A 239 -3.06 9.49 12.83
CA GLU A 239 -2.68 9.60 11.41
C GLU A 239 -2.43 8.23 10.78
N ILE A 240 -1.82 7.30 11.53
CA ILE A 240 -1.62 5.92 11.10
C ILE A 240 -2.99 5.22 10.95
N GLN A 241 -3.90 5.40 11.91
CA GLN A 241 -5.25 4.83 11.84
C GLN A 241 -6.06 5.39 10.68
N THR A 242 -5.99 6.71 10.43
CA THR A 242 -6.68 7.35 9.30
C THR A 242 -6.14 6.80 7.97
N LEU A 243 -4.81 6.70 7.83
CA LEU A 243 -4.18 6.13 6.64
C LEU A 243 -4.57 4.66 6.43
N ILE A 244 -4.68 3.88 7.51
CA ILE A 244 -5.20 2.50 7.45
C ILE A 244 -6.67 2.50 7.06
N GLN A 245 -7.48 3.42 7.60
CA GLN A 245 -8.92 3.54 7.33
C GLN A 245 -9.20 3.87 5.88
N ASP A 246 -8.47 4.80 5.28
CA ASP A 246 -8.59 5.16 3.84
C ASP A 246 -8.24 4.00 2.91
N HIS A 247 -7.48 3.02 3.42
CA HIS A 247 -7.07 1.80 2.72
C HIS A 247 -7.74 0.53 3.29
N THR A 248 -8.76 0.64 4.15
CA THR A 248 -9.42 -0.51 4.80
C THR A 248 -10.03 -1.52 3.83
N TRP A 249 -10.44 -1.08 2.63
CA TRP A 249 -10.91 -1.97 1.58
C TRP A 249 -9.88 -3.02 1.16
N VAL A 250 -8.58 -2.77 1.37
CA VAL A 250 -7.50 -3.75 1.18
C VAL A 250 -7.53 -4.82 2.29
N THR A 251 -7.84 -4.43 3.53
CA THR A 251 -7.90 -5.34 4.70
C THR A 251 -9.15 -6.21 4.71
N THR A 252 -10.30 -5.72 4.24
CA THR A 252 -11.54 -6.53 4.15
C THR A 252 -11.42 -7.66 3.12
N ILE A 253 -10.64 -7.46 2.05
CA ILE A 253 -10.37 -8.49 1.02
C ILE A 253 -9.46 -9.61 1.57
N ARG A 254 -8.69 -9.33 2.64
CA ARG A 254 -7.78 -10.27 3.31
C ARG A 254 -8.51 -11.47 3.92
N GLU A 255 -9.75 -11.29 4.38
CA GLU A 255 -10.57 -12.37 4.94
C GLU A 255 -11.08 -13.33 3.85
N GLY A 256 -11.29 -12.83 2.62
CA GLY A 256 -11.66 -13.65 1.46
C GLY A 256 -10.48 -14.37 0.81
N SER A 257 -9.26 -13.81 0.87
CA SER A 257 -8.08 -14.37 0.21
C SER A 257 -7.21 -15.23 1.14
N ARG A 258 -7.71 -16.39 1.57
CA ARG A 258 -6.87 -17.50 2.10
C ARG A 258 -5.89 -18.08 1.04
N LEU A 259 -5.98 -17.63 -0.21
CA LEU A 259 -5.26 -18.16 -1.37
C LEU A 259 -3.82 -17.62 -1.57
N LEU A 260 -3.42 -16.53 -0.88
CA LEU A 260 -2.05 -15.99 -0.96
C LEU A 260 -1.02 -16.77 -0.10
N SER A 261 -1.46 -17.84 0.59
CA SER A 261 -0.63 -18.68 1.45
C SER A 261 0.31 -19.65 0.70
N SER A 262 0.21 -19.75 -0.62
CA SER A 262 1.18 -20.52 -1.41
C SER A 262 2.43 -19.67 -1.73
N SER A 263 3.32 -19.60 -0.75
CA SER A 263 4.67 -19.00 -0.82
C SER A 263 5.48 -19.40 -2.09
N LYS A 264 5.13 -20.52 -2.72
CA LYS A 264 5.79 -21.07 -3.93
C LYS A 264 5.61 -20.23 -5.21
N SER A 265 4.52 -19.47 -5.35
CA SER A 265 4.28 -18.67 -6.57
C SER A 265 4.96 -17.30 -6.50
N LEU A 266 5.06 -16.71 -5.30
CA LEU A 266 5.77 -15.45 -5.04
C LEU A 266 7.29 -15.63 -5.14
N SER A 267 7.85 -16.74 -4.65
CA SER A 267 9.28 -17.01 -4.80
C SER A 267 9.71 -17.22 -6.25
N LYS A 268 8.81 -17.78 -7.09
CA LYS A 268 9.04 -17.99 -8.52
C LYS A 268 8.94 -16.69 -9.33
N LEU A 269 8.05 -15.77 -8.94
CA LEU A 269 7.94 -14.42 -9.52
C LEU A 269 9.13 -13.51 -9.17
N LEU A 270 9.77 -13.73 -8.02
CA LEU A 270 10.78 -12.82 -7.48
C LEU A 270 12.21 -13.02 -7.99
N GLY A 271 12.45 -14.04 -8.83
CA GLY A 271 13.74 -14.28 -9.50
C GLY A 271 14.92 -14.50 -8.54
N SER A 272 15.53 -15.69 -8.56
CA SER A 272 16.82 -15.90 -7.90
C SER A 272 17.92 -15.17 -8.68
N SER A 273 18.12 -13.87 -8.41
CA SER A 273 19.36 -13.18 -8.77
C SER A 273 20.25 -13.04 -7.52
N SER A 274 21.46 -13.57 -7.69
CA SER A 274 22.56 -13.73 -6.75
C SER A 274 22.84 -12.50 -5.87
N LEU A 275 22.82 -12.70 -4.56
CA LEU A 275 23.24 -11.72 -3.57
C LEU A 275 24.67 -12.04 -3.12
N SER A 276 25.66 -11.26 -3.56
CA SER A 276 26.97 -11.18 -2.92
C SER A 276 27.00 -9.97 -1.99
N THR A 277 27.13 -10.24 -0.68
CA THR A 277 27.74 -9.41 0.39
C THR A 277 27.22 -7.97 0.54
N ASP A 278 26.50 -7.62 1.61
CA ASP A 278 27.10 -7.46 2.94
C ASP A 278 26.13 -7.82 4.09
N SER A 279 26.61 -8.66 5.01
CA SER A 279 25.79 -9.49 5.93
C SER A 279 25.71 -8.95 7.38
N SER A 280 25.86 -7.64 7.62
CA SER A 280 25.99 -7.14 9.02
C SER A 280 24.82 -6.35 9.57
N VAL A 281 23.71 -6.14 8.84
CA VAL A 281 22.57 -5.37 9.36
C VAL A 281 21.23 -6.06 9.01
N LEU A 282 20.62 -6.67 10.04
CA LEU A 282 19.23 -7.17 10.14
C LEU A 282 18.97 -8.64 9.73
N SER A 283 19.29 -9.57 10.63
CA SER A 283 18.74 -10.94 10.58
C SER A 283 17.24 -10.94 10.96
N TYR A 284 16.35 -11.02 9.98
CA TYR A 284 14.95 -11.37 10.21
C TYR A 284 14.79 -12.89 10.17
N HIS A 285 14.50 -13.52 11.30
CA HIS A 285 14.11 -14.93 11.32
C HIS A 285 12.64 -15.04 10.87
N GLN A 286 12.41 -15.47 9.63
CA GLN A 286 11.08 -15.88 9.20
C GLN A 286 10.65 -17.15 9.95
N ARG A 287 9.36 -17.24 10.29
CA ARG A 287 8.78 -18.42 10.94
C ARG A 287 8.74 -19.58 9.94
N GLY A 288 9.43 -20.68 10.25
CA GLY A 288 9.32 -21.92 9.49
C GLY A 288 7.93 -22.57 9.64
N PRO A 289 7.53 -23.45 8.72
CA PRO A 289 6.26 -24.19 8.82
C PRO A 289 6.18 -24.90 10.19
N GLY A 290 5.11 -24.66 10.95
CA GLY A 290 4.89 -25.31 12.25
C GLY A 290 5.59 -24.66 13.47
N GLN A 291 6.51 -23.70 13.29
CA GLN A 291 7.07 -22.95 14.43
C GLN A 291 5.97 -22.15 15.16
N LYS A 292 6.15 -21.76 16.42
CA LYS A 292 5.22 -20.87 17.15
C LYS A 292 5.79 -19.44 17.18
N VAL A 293 4.93 -18.45 17.39
CA VAL A 293 5.33 -17.03 17.45
C VAL A 293 5.83 -16.71 18.86
N GLY A 294 7.04 -16.17 18.96
CA GLY A 294 7.65 -15.72 20.21
C GLY A 294 7.22 -14.32 20.66
N LEU A 295 7.65 -13.93 21.86
CA LEU A 295 7.48 -12.57 22.38
C LEU A 295 8.85 -11.91 22.55
N ARG A 296 9.02 -10.70 22.01
CA ARG A 296 10.23 -9.91 22.19
C ARG A 296 10.38 -9.53 23.67
N ASN A 297 11.57 -9.72 24.24
CA ASN A 297 11.90 -9.18 25.56
C ASN A 297 12.10 -7.66 25.45
N LEU A 298 11.36 -6.87 26.23
CA LEU A 298 11.39 -5.41 26.19
C LEU A 298 12.41 -4.81 27.18
N GLY A 299 13.24 -5.67 27.80
CA GLY A 299 14.16 -5.34 28.88
C GLY A 299 13.59 -5.87 30.20
N ASN A 300 14.16 -6.97 30.71
CA ASN A 300 13.74 -7.64 31.94
C ASN A 300 12.26 -8.08 31.98
N THR A 301 11.61 -8.29 30.82
CA THR A 301 10.19 -8.70 30.74
C THR A 301 9.98 -10.20 30.47
N CYS A 302 11.00 -11.04 30.72
CA CYS A 302 10.89 -12.48 30.48
C CYS A 302 9.82 -13.14 31.35
N TYR A 303 9.62 -12.67 32.58
CA TYR A 303 8.60 -13.16 33.50
C TYR A 303 7.19 -13.09 32.87
N MET A 304 6.84 -11.94 32.29
CA MET A 304 5.56 -11.74 31.60
C MET A 304 5.48 -12.58 30.33
N ASN A 305 6.55 -12.60 29.53
CA ASN A 305 6.56 -13.32 28.26
C ASN A 305 6.29 -14.82 28.47
N SER A 306 6.90 -15.43 29.48
CA SER A 306 6.70 -16.84 29.82
C SER A 306 5.26 -17.13 30.27
N VAL A 307 4.68 -16.27 31.11
CA VAL A 307 3.29 -16.41 31.58
C VAL A 307 2.30 -16.32 30.41
N ILE A 308 2.46 -15.33 29.54
CA ILE A 308 1.56 -15.14 28.40
C ILE A 308 1.66 -16.29 27.39
N GLN A 309 2.87 -16.80 27.12
CA GLN A 309 3.04 -17.96 26.25
C GLN A 309 2.37 -19.20 26.84
N ALA A 310 2.50 -19.44 28.16
CA ALA A 310 1.84 -20.55 28.83
C ALA A 310 0.32 -20.45 28.72
N LEU A 311 -0.26 -19.28 29.03
CA LEU A 311 -1.71 -19.04 28.92
C LEU A 311 -2.22 -19.18 27.48
N PHE A 312 -1.47 -18.69 26.49
CA PHE A 312 -1.86 -18.83 25.08
C PHE A 312 -1.85 -20.29 24.60
N MET A 313 -0.95 -21.12 25.15
CA MET A 313 -0.87 -22.54 24.84
C MET A 313 -1.93 -23.39 25.56
N THR A 314 -2.68 -22.81 26.51
CA THR A 314 -3.86 -23.42 27.09
C THR A 314 -5.07 -23.21 26.17
N ASP A 315 -5.48 -24.26 25.46
CA ASP A 315 -6.49 -24.16 24.40
C ASP A 315 -7.82 -23.59 24.88
N ASP A 316 -8.36 -24.07 26.00
CA ASP A 316 -9.64 -23.58 26.54
C ASP A 316 -9.59 -22.10 26.91
N PHE A 317 -8.51 -21.67 27.57
CA PHE A 317 -8.32 -20.27 27.93
C PHE A 317 -8.16 -19.40 26.68
N ARG A 318 -7.34 -19.83 25.71
CA ARG A 318 -7.16 -19.10 24.45
C ARG A 318 -8.47 -18.93 23.69
N HIS A 319 -9.26 -20.01 23.55
CA HIS A 319 -10.55 -19.94 22.86
C HIS A 319 -11.53 -19.03 23.61
N SER A 320 -11.62 -19.16 24.93
CA SER A 320 -12.47 -18.30 25.76
C SER A 320 -12.11 -16.82 25.58
N VAL A 321 -10.82 -16.46 25.68
CA VAL A 321 -10.34 -15.09 25.46
C VAL A 321 -10.71 -14.58 24.07
N LEU A 322 -10.48 -15.36 23.01
CA LEU A 322 -10.73 -14.93 21.63
C LEU A 322 -12.22 -14.80 21.28
N HIS A 323 -13.10 -15.57 21.92
CA HIS A 323 -14.54 -15.55 21.68
C HIS A 323 -15.34 -14.65 22.63
N THR A 324 -14.74 -14.17 23.71
CA THR A 324 -15.43 -13.28 24.65
C THR A 324 -15.66 -11.91 24.02
N HIS A 325 -16.89 -11.40 24.06
CA HIS A 325 -17.17 -10.03 23.64
C HIS A 325 -16.81 -9.04 24.76
N PRO A 326 -15.87 -8.10 24.53
CA PRO A 326 -15.45 -7.15 25.56
C PRO A 326 -16.53 -6.11 25.85
N LYS A 327 -16.79 -5.84 27.14
CA LYS A 327 -17.56 -4.66 27.59
C LYS A 327 -16.70 -3.40 27.46
N SER A 328 -17.31 -2.20 27.43
CA SER A 328 -16.63 -0.92 27.20
C SER A 328 -15.50 -0.60 28.19
N ASN A 329 -15.52 -1.17 29.39
CA ASN A 329 -14.53 -0.98 30.45
C ASN A 329 -13.40 -2.04 30.48
N GLN A 330 -13.40 -3.02 29.57
CA GLN A 330 -12.48 -4.18 29.61
C GLN A 330 -11.24 -4.02 28.73
N GLN A 331 -10.50 -2.91 28.93
CA GLN A 331 -9.32 -2.60 28.11
C GLN A 331 -8.23 -3.69 28.16
N LEU A 332 -8.05 -4.35 29.32
CA LEU A 332 -7.08 -5.42 29.47
C LEU A 332 -7.44 -6.65 28.60
N LEU A 333 -8.72 -7.02 28.54
CA LEU A 333 -9.21 -8.12 27.69
C LEU A 333 -8.99 -7.80 26.21
N VAL A 334 -9.30 -6.57 25.78
CA VAL A 334 -9.07 -6.13 24.39
C VAL A 334 -7.59 -6.25 24.03
N LYS A 335 -6.68 -5.76 24.89
CA LYS A 335 -5.23 -5.86 24.63
C LYS A 335 -4.74 -7.31 24.64
N LEU A 336 -5.30 -8.18 25.50
CA LEU A 336 -5.01 -9.61 25.52
C LEU A 336 -5.47 -10.29 24.22
N GLN A 337 -6.68 -9.98 23.73
CA GLN A 337 -7.20 -10.49 22.47
C GLN A 337 -6.32 -10.08 21.29
N HIS A 338 -5.92 -8.80 21.21
CA HIS A 338 -4.97 -8.36 20.17
C HIS A 338 -3.65 -9.14 20.22
N MET A 339 -3.14 -9.41 21.42
CA MET A 339 -1.91 -10.17 21.61
C MET A 339 -2.08 -11.65 21.19
N PHE A 340 -3.18 -12.30 21.59
CA PHE A 340 -3.45 -13.70 21.23
C PHE A 340 -3.71 -13.87 19.73
N THR A 341 -4.48 -12.97 19.13
CA THR A 341 -4.66 -12.89 17.67
C THR A 341 -3.32 -12.73 16.97
N SER A 342 -2.43 -11.87 17.49
CA SER A 342 -1.08 -11.70 16.94
C SER A 342 -0.23 -12.96 17.09
N LEU A 343 -0.26 -13.66 18.22
CA LEU A 343 0.46 -14.93 18.41
C LEU A 343 -0.06 -16.05 17.49
N TYR A 344 -1.36 -16.03 17.19
CA TYR A 344 -2.01 -17.04 16.35
C TYR A 344 -1.74 -16.81 14.85
N PHE A 345 -1.96 -15.59 14.36
CA PHE A 345 -1.98 -15.28 12.92
C PHE A 345 -0.68 -14.66 12.39
N SER A 346 0.26 -14.26 13.25
CA SER A 346 1.49 -13.62 12.78
C SER A 346 2.42 -14.59 12.03
N HIS A 347 2.98 -14.09 10.93
CA HIS A 347 4.05 -14.72 10.17
C HIS A 347 5.45 -14.41 10.73
N ARG A 348 5.53 -13.56 11.76
CA ARG A 348 6.81 -13.22 12.42
C ARG A 348 7.27 -14.39 13.30
N SER A 349 8.58 -14.55 13.45
CA SER A 349 9.13 -15.43 14.50
C SER A 349 8.82 -14.92 15.90
N TYR A 350 8.60 -13.60 16.07
CA TYR A 350 8.17 -12.99 17.32
C TYR A 350 7.38 -11.69 17.12
N ILE A 351 6.60 -11.29 18.13
CA ILE A 351 5.89 -10.00 18.20
C ILE A 351 6.33 -9.18 19.42
N SER A 352 6.05 -7.87 19.42
CA SER A 352 6.33 -7.00 20.57
C SER A 352 5.10 -6.92 21.49
N PRO A 353 5.20 -7.27 22.78
CA PRO A 353 4.09 -7.19 23.71
C PRO A 353 3.91 -5.80 24.35
N LYS A 354 4.50 -4.73 23.80
CA LYS A 354 4.59 -3.41 24.47
C LYS A 354 3.24 -2.86 24.92
N THR A 355 2.25 -2.85 24.03
CA THR A 355 0.93 -2.30 24.32
C THR A 355 0.21 -3.08 25.43
N PHE A 356 0.39 -4.40 25.45
CA PHE A 356 -0.16 -5.26 26.49
C PHE A 356 0.60 -5.08 27.81
N HIS A 357 1.93 -5.10 27.78
CA HIS A 357 2.80 -4.83 28.93
C HIS A 357 2.43 -3.53 29.64
N ASP A 358 2.26 -2.44 28.89
CA ASP A 358 1.96 -1.13 29.48
C ASP A 358 0.56 -1.10 30.13
N THR A 359 -0.35 -2.00 29.72
CA THR A 359 -1.72 -2.13 30.24
C THR A 359 -1.84 -3.14 31.39
N SER A 360 -1.08 -4.23 31.35
CA SER A 360 -1.19 -5.36 32.27
C SER A 360 -0.22 -5.29 33.45
N ARG A 361 0.78 -4.40 33.40
CA ARG A 361 1.79 -4.25 34.45
C ARG A 361 1.15 -3.76 35.77
N PRO A 362 1.37 -4.48 36.89
CA PRO A 362 0.94 -4.02 38.21
C PRO A 362 1.53 -2.63 38.55
N PRO A 363 0.79 -1.74 39.24
CA PRO A 363 1.25 -0.38 39.54
C PRO A 363 2.58 -0.31 40.32
N TRP A 364 2.86 -1.30 41.17
CA TRP A 364 4.08 -1.37 41.97
C TRP A 364 5.27 -2.01 41.26
N PHE A 365 5.08 -2.56 40.05
CA PHE A 365 6.19 -3.10 39.26
C PHE A 365 6.99 -1.96 38.65
N SER A 366 8.21 -1.74 39.14
CA SER A 366 9.12 -0.74 38.58
C SER A 366 9.45 -1.04 37.11
N PRO A 367 9.31 -0.06 36.17
CA PRO A 367 9.66 -0.26 34.77
C PRO A 367 11.12 -0.66 34.60
N GLY A 368 11.40 -1.64 33.73
CA GLY A 368 12.76 -2.09 33.42
C GLY A 368 13.42 -2.99 34.48
N MET A 369 12.76 -3.26 35.60
CA MET A 369 13.23 -4.22 36.61
C MET A 369 12.74 -5.64 36.33
N GLN A 370 13.48 -6.62 36.85
CA GLN A 370 13.03 -8.01 36.87
C GLN A 370 11.98 -8.20 37.96
N HIS A 371 10.98 -9.05 37.70
CA HIS A 371 9.89 -9.36 38.62
C HIS A 371 9.59 -10.86 38.61
N ASP A 372 8.88 -11.33 39.63
CA ASP A 372 8.48 -12.73 39.74
C ASP A 372 7.31 -13.07 38.78
N CYS A 373 7.40 -14.21 38.09
CA CYS A 373 6.39 -14.61 37.11
C CYS A 373 5.09 -15.13 37.75
N SER A 374 5.18 -15.74 38.94
CA SER A 374 4.02 -16.20 39.72
C SER A 374 3.27 -15.01 40.31
N GLU A 375 3.99 -14.01 40.83
CA GLU A 375 3.40 -12.74 41.28
C GLU A 375 2.66 -12.06 40.14
N TYR A 376 3.30 -11.92 38.98
CA TYR A 376 2.65 -11.35 37.79
C TYR A 376 1.41 -12.13 37.36
N LEU A 377 1.46 -13.47 37.33
CA LEU A 377 0.32 -14.31 36.95
C LEU A 377 -0.85 -14.12 37.91
N LYS A 378 -0.58 -14.13 39.23
CA LYS A 378 -1.61 -13.94 40.25
C LYS A 378 -2.32 -12.60 40.07
N GLU A 379 -1.57 -11.52 39.93
CA GLU A 379 -2.13 -10.19 39.72
C GLU A 379 -2.88 -10.05 38.40
N PHE A 380 -2.37 -10.68 37.34
CA PHE A 380 -3.05 -10.72 36.05
C PHE A 380 -4.41 -11.41 36.17
N VAL A 381 -4.50 -12.57 36.81
CA VAL A 381 -5.78 -13.30 37.00
C VAL A 381 -6.75 -12.49 37.83
N VAL A 382 -6.30 -11.88 38.93
CA VAL A 382 -7.13 -11.01 39.79
C VAL A 382 -7.68 -9.82 38.98
N CYS A 383 -6.83 -9.15 38.21
CA CYS A 383 -7.25 -8.04 37.35
C CYS A 383 -8.20 -8.48 36.22
N PHE A 384 -8.04 -9.72 35.75
CA PHE A 384 -8.86 -10.30 34.70
C PHE A 384 -10.25 -10.68 35.24
N GLU A 385 -10.34 -11.30 36.42
CA GLU A 385 -11.61 -11.69 37.06
C GLU A 385 -12.42 -10.49 37.58
N ILE A 386 -11.78 -9.55 38.29
CA ILE A 386 -12.46 -8.38 38.88
C ILE A 386 -13.07 -7.47 37.80
N ARG A 387 -12.47 -7.44 36.60
CA ARG A 387 -12.95 -6.61 35.48
C ARG A 387 -13.89 -7.35 34.52
N GLN A 388 -14.20 -8.63 34.77
CA GLN A 388 -15.19 -9.40 33.99
C GLN A 388 -16.63 -9.24 34.51
N VAL A 389 -16.80 -8.92 35.80
CA VAL A 389 -18.11 -8.68 36.45
C VAL A 389 -18.68 -7.32 36.01
#